data_AF-A0A437SY21-F1
#
_entry.id   AF-A0A437SY21-F1
#
_cell.length_a   1.000
_cell.length_b   1.000
_cell.length_c   1.000
_cell.angle_alpha   90.00
_cell.angle_beta   90.00
_cell.angle_gamma   90.00
#
_symmetry.space_group_name_H-M   'P 1'
#
loop_
_entity.id
_entity.type
_entity.pdbx_description
1 polymer ?
#
loop_
_entity_poly.entity_id
_entity_poly.type
_entity_poly.pdbx_seq_one_letter_code
_entity_poly.pdbx_strand_id
1 'polypeptide(L)'
;MINEDDFKAMIHDEAAEKFSSKWEMLPSDGDIRQAYQAVMNTSEFKHFKELMIEENEKVITRNVLHSLEGVRQIIKRAGEE
;
A
#
# COMPACT_ATOMS: atom_id res chain seq x y z
N MET A 1 -3.22 9.51 -20.64
CA MET A 1 -3.61 10.51 -19.63
C MET A 1 -4.02 9.70 -18.43
N ILE A 2 -3.30 9.81 -17.32
CA ILE A 2 -3.63 9.05 -16.09
C ILE A 2 -4.97 9.60 -15.60
N ASN A 3 -5.97 8.73 -15.49
CA ASN A 3 -7.28 9.08 -14.94
C ASN A 3 -7.38 8.68 -13.45
N GLU A 4 -8.53 8.94 -12.83
CA GLU A 4 -8.75 8.61 -11.42
C GLU A 4 -8.64 7.11 -11.13
N ASP A 5 -9.09 6.27 -12.05
CA ASP A 5 -9.06 4.82 -11.89
C ASP A 5 -7.63 4.27 -12.00
N ASP A 6 -6.83 4.82 -12.92
CA ASP A 6 -5.39 4.52 -13.01
C ASP A 6 -4.68 4.89 -11.71
N PHE A 7 -5.04 6.04 -11.12
CA PHE A 7 -4.44 6.50 -9.87
C PHE A 7 -4.83 5.64 -8.67
N LYS A 8 -6.09 5.20 -8.60
CA LYS A 8 -6.55 4.23 -7.58
C LYS A 8 -5.83 2.90 -7.72
N ALA A 9 -5.66 2.41 -8.94
CA ALA A 9 -4.92 1.17 -9.20
C ALA A 9 -3.46 1.28 -8.74
N MET A 10 -2.78 2.39 -9.05
CA MET A 10 -1.41 2.62 -8.57
C MET A 10 -1.30 2.63 -7.04
N ILE A 11 -2.24 3.26 -6.33
CA ILE A 11 -2.26 3.25 -4.86
C ILE A 11 -2.49 1.84 -4.33
N HIS A 12 -3.41 1.09 -4.94
CA HIS A 12 -3.69 -0.30 -4.56
C HIS A 12 -2.45 -1.19 -4.74
N ASP A 13 -1.78 -1.09 -5.90
CA ASP A 13 -0.58 -1.85 -6.21
C ASP A 13 0.55 -1.55 -5.21
N GLU A 14 0.77 -0.27 -4.89
CA GLU A 14 1.77 0.13 -3.89
C GLU A 14 1.40 -0.36 -2.47
N ALA A 15 0.11 -0.32 -2.11
CA ALA A 15 -0.37 -0.82 -0.84
C ALA A 15 -0.19 -2.34 -0.70
N ALA A 16 -0.44 -3.08 -1.78
CA ALA A 16 -0.24 -4.51 -1.88
C ALA A 16 1.24 -4.88 -1.81
N GLU A 17 2.12 -4.18 -2.54
CA GLU A 17 3.57 -4.40 -2.49
C GLU A 17 4.12 -4.15 -1.07
N LYS A 18 3.66 -3.08 -0.41
CA LYS A 18 4.03 -2.78 0.98
C LYS A 18 3.57 -3.87 1.95
N PHE A 19 2.41 -4.49 1.71
CA PHE A 19 1.98 -5.65 2.49
C PHE A 19 2.88 -6.86 2.21
N SER A 20 3.08 -7.22 0.95
CA SER A 20 3.86 -8.39 0.53
C SER A 20 5.30 -8.34 1.01
N SER A 21 5.95 -7.17 0.92
CA SER A 21 7.30 -6.98 1.44
C SER A 21 7.41 -7.19 2.94
N LYS A 22 6.34 -7.01 3.72
CA LYS A 22 6.37 -7.21 5.18
C LYS A 22 5.94 -8.61 5.61
N TRP A 23 4.94 -9.18 4.92
CA TRP A 23 4.20 -10.36 5.39
C TRP A 23 4.22 -11.54 4.43
N GLU A 24 4.86 -11.42 3.26
CA GLU A 24 4.95 -12.53 2.31
C GLU A 24 6.41 -12.93 2.02
N MET A 25 7.35 -12.43 2.83
CA MET A 25 8.71 -12.93 2.85
C MET A 25 8.76 -14.31 3.49
N LEU A 26 8.94 -15.33 2.65
CA LEU A 26 9.00 -16.71 3.11
C LEU A 26 10.32 -17.01 3.85
N PRO A 27 10.25 -17.69 5.00
CA PRO A 27 11.45 -18.19 5.69
C PRO A 27 12.31 -19.11 4.80
N SER A 28 13.62 -19.09 5.02
CA SER A 28 14.57 -19.97 4.33
C SER A 28 14.44 -21.42 4.76
N ASP A 29 14.16 -21.65 6.05
CA ASP A 29 13.91 -22.96 6.62
C ASP A 29 12.61 -23.59 6.06
N GLY A 30 12.68 -24.86 5.68
CA GLY A 30 11.60 -25.57 4.99
C GLY A 30 10.37 -25.81 5.87
N ASP A 31 10.57 -26.23 7.12
CA ASP A 31 9.49 -26.54 8.05
C ASP A 31 8.78 -25.27 8.49
N ILE A 32 9.54 -24.22 8.78
CA ILE A 32 8.99 -22.90 9.12
C ILE A 32 8.23 -22.32 7.92
N ARG A 33 8.78 -22.43 6.70
CA ARG A 33 8.10 -21.98 5.47
C ARG A 33 6.76 -22.69 5.28
N GLN A 34 6.71 -24.01 5.45
CA GLN A 34 5.49 -24.78 5.29
C GLN A 34 4.43 -24.39 6.30
N ALA A 35 4.81 -24.25 7.58
CA ALA A 35 3.91 -23.77 8.63
C ALA A 35 3.39 -22.36 8.34
N TYR A 36 4.27 -21.46 7.88
CA TYR A 36 3.89 -20.09 7.56
C TYR A 36 2.91 -20.02 6.38
N GLN A 37 3.16 -20.80 5.32
CA GLN A 37 2.24 -20.90 4.18
C GLN A 37 0.87 -21.45 4.60
N ALA A 38 0.82 -22.39 5.53
CA ALA A 38 -0.45 -22.89 6.08
C ALA A 38 -1.24 -21.77 6.78
N VAL A 39 -0.56 -20.94 7.58
CA VAL A 39 -1.17 -19.75 8.21
C VAL A 39 -1.69 -18.78 7.16
N MET A 40 -0.87 -18.45 6.15
CA MET A 40 -1.25 -17.52 5.08
C MET A 40 -2.48 -17.96 4.28
N ASN A 41 -2.73 -19.27 4.20
CA ASN A 41 -3.85 -19.83 3.46
C ASN A 41 -5.18 -19.83 4.23
N THR A 42 -5.17 -19.53 5.53
CA THR A 42 -6.38 -19.41 6.35
C THR A 42 -7.28 -18.26 5.92
N SER A 43 -8.58 -18.38 6.17
CA SER A 43 -9.55 -17.31 5.94
C SER A 43 -9.21 -16.04 6.72
N GLU A 44 -8.77 -16.21 7.95
CA GLU A 44 -8.44 -15.16 8.90
C GLU A 44 -7.24 -14.36 8.41
N PHE A 45 -6.20 -15.03 7.88
CA PHE A 45 -5.05 -14.33 7.32
C PHE A 45 -5.39 -13.61 6.01
N LYS A 46 -6.23 -14.20 5.16
CA LYS A 46 -6.71 -13.54 3.94
C LYS A 46 -7.50 -12.28 4.25
N HIS A 47 -8.40 -12.35 5.22
CA HIS A 47 -9.15 -11.18 5.69
C HIS A 47 -8.24 -10.13 6.33
N PHE A 48 -7.25 -10.55 7.12
CA PHE A 48 -6.22 -9.66 7.64
C PHE A 48 -5.43 -8.96 6.53
N LYS A 49 -5.06 -9.69 5.46
CA LYS A 49 -4.37 -9.13 4.29
C LYS A 49 -5.21 -8.04 3.64
N GLU A 50 -6.48 -8.28 3.39
CA GLU A 50 -7.41 -7.29 2.82
C GLU A 50 -7.46 -6.01 3.67
N LEU A 51 -7.71 -6.14 4.97
CA LEU A 51 -7.78 -4.99 5.89
C LEU A 51 -6.47 -4.19 5.96
N MET A 52 -5.33 -4.88 5.92
CA MET A 52 -4.02 -4.23 5.95
C MET A 52 -3.70 -3.51 4.65
N ILE A 53 -4.13 -4.05 3.51
CA ILE A 53 -4.00 -3.36 2.21
C ILE A 53 -4.86 -2.10 2.22
N GLU A 54 -6.12 -2.17 2.64
CA GLU A 54 -6.99 -0.99 2.78
C GLU A 54 -6.41 0.08 3.71
N GLU A 55 -5.79 -0.32 4.82
CA GLU A 55 -5.12 0.62 5.73
C GLU A 55 -3.89 1.26 5.07
N ASN A 56 -3.08 0.49 4.34
CA ASN A 56 -1.96 1.01 3.58
C ASN A 56 -2.42 2.01 2.50
N GLU A 57 -3.50 1.72 1.78
CA GLU A 57 -4.09 2.63 0.78
C GLU A 57 -4.47 3.97 1.40
N LYS A 58 -5.11 3.96 2.58
CA LYS A 58 -5.47 5.20 3.31
C LYS A 58 -4.24 6.02 3.66
N VAL A 59 -3.17 5.37 4.12
CA VAL A 59 -1.91 6.03 4.47
C VAL A 59 -1.24 6.63 3.23
N ILE A 60 -1.14 5.88 2.13
CA ILE A 60 -0.56 6.35 0.87
C ILE A 60 -1.36 7.53 0.33
N THR A 61 -2.69 7.40 0.26
CA THR A 61 -3.59 8.47 -0.18
C THR A 61 -3.39 9.74 0.64
N ARG A 62 -3.33 9.63 1.97
CA ARG A 62 -3.08 10.77 2.85
C ARG A 62 -1.73 11.43 2.57
N ASN A 63 -0.68 10.64 2.36
CA ASN A 63 0.67 11.15 2.07
C ASN A 63 0.73 11.87 0.72
N VAL A 64 0.05 11.34 -0.31
CA VAL A 64 -0.06 12.00 -1.60
C VAL A 64 -0.78 13.34 -1.45
N LEU A 65 -1.95 13.36 -0.82
CA LEU A 65 -2.73 14.59 -0.63
C LEU A 65 -1.90 15.66 0.11
N HIS A 66 -1.19 15.26 1.16
CA HIS A 66 -0.30 16.16 1.89
C HIS A 66 0.84 16.70 1.02
N SER A 67 1.42 15.86 0.16
CA SER A 67 2.48 16.26 -0.77
C SER A 67 1.96 17.26 -1.81
N LEU A 68 0.75 17.04 -2.34
CA LEU A 68 0.09 17.95 -3.28
C LEU A 68 -0.25 19.30 -2.64
N GLU A 69 -0.69 19.32 -1.37
CA GLU A 69 -0.87 20.55 -0.61
C GLU A 69 0.44 21.33 -0.47
N GLY A 70 1.54 20.63 -0.16
CA GLY A 70 2.88 21.21 -0.10
C GLY A 70 3.28 21.86 -1.43
N VAL A 71 3.10 21.14 -2.55
CA VAL A 71 3.37 21.67 -3.90
C VAL A 71 2.50 22.89 -4.20
N ARG A 72 1.20 22.84 -3.90
CA ARG A 72 0.29 23.97 -4.10
C ARG A 72 0.73 25.21 -3.33
N GLN A 73 1.23 25.04 -2.10
CA GLN A 73 1.76 26.14 -1.30
C GLN A 73 3.05 26.73 -1.90
N ILE A 74 3.91 25.89 -2.48
CA ILE A 74 5.13 26.33 -3.17
C ILE A 74 4.77 27.17 -4.40
N ILE A 75 3.85 26.71 -5.24
CA ILE A 75 3.40 27.44 -6.45
C ILE A 75 2.83 28.82 -6.07
N LYS A 76 1.93 28.85 -5.07
CA LYS A 76 1.35 30.11 -4.56
C LYS A 76 2.43 31.10 -4.06
N ARG A 77 3.47 30.60 -3.38
CA ARG A 77 4.58 31.45 -2.90
C ARG A 77 5.48 31.94 -4.03
N ALA A 78 5.55 31.21 -5.14
CA ALA A 78 6.30 31.60 -6.33
C ALA A 78 5.62 32.69 -7.18
N GLY A 79 4.40 33.12 -6.81
CA GLY A 79 3.71 34.25 -7.43
C GLY A 79 2.77 33.87 -8.59
N GLU A 80 2.50 32.58 -8.79
CA GLU A 80 1.43 32.12 -9.67
C GLU A 80 0.14 32.04 -8.83
N GLU A 81 -0.72 33.07 -8.96
CA GLU A 81 -2.07 33.11 -8.39
C GLU A 81 -3.01 32.09 -9.03
#